data_AF-A0A388JYN7-F1
#
_entry.id   AF-A0A388JYN7-F1
#
_cell.length_a   1.000
_cell.length_b   1.000
_cell.length_c   1.000
_cell.angle_alpha   90.00
_cell.angle_beta   90.00
_cell.angle_gamma   90.00
#
_symmetry.space_group_name_H-M   'P 1'
#
loop_
_entity.id
_entity.type
_entity.pdbx_description
1 polymer ?
#
loop_
_entity_poly.entity_id
_entity_poly.type
_entity_poly.pdbx_seq_one_letter_code
_entity_poly.pdbx_strand_id
1 'polypeptide(L)'
;MAASIPSRSCYNCGSPHHFMRECPHRGVAPWPPATGANAITTGPPVATPPVPTYQSTTNYPVNYQNQPRTGFWKTNQERLDKCYAKIIADEEHATKKKEEEERLNKLKEEEERKKEWKEEREKFEAEMVARLEKHMESICGTKGKAEAAGGDKMNEELSQLRKENENLHSRLAGEGPSSGEDKLASLQRELMELKRQVSDKRCGDDEVFALENGIRHVERKAIDEAVMWKNEALRPGNKRGSVAVSTPDVSFRGTPKPRWRDNIREADKWKEEYRKLQEMHRIANLEADMLKERRAKAEMELKMLQEKMSELQADGDEPDLQGTNLKERMDEAARRSIRKGKKATPNRETQKGSEPAVNRRFAFIEEQRKQLGAYKKSRLEPLCKEAGIRITTVKPVIEELAEYRANQAFGKSKDARGE
;
A
#
# COMPACT_ATOMS: atom_id res chain seq x y z
N MET A 1 -14.56 48.41 17.83
CA MET A 1 -15.06 49.32 16.78
C MET A 1 -14.62 48.76 15.44
N ALA A 2 -15.52 48.11 14.69
CA ALA A 2 -15.18 47.56 13.38
C ALA A 2 -15.12 48.71 12.36
N ALA A 3 -13.98 48.90 11.71
CA ALA A 3 -13.81 49.92 10.69
C ALA A 3 -14.70 49.60 9.48
N SER A 4 -15.61 50.53 9.16
CA SER A 4 -16.50 50.42 8.00
C SER A 4 -15.65 50.45 6.73
N ILE A 5 -15.64 49.35 5.99
CA ILE A 5 -14.89 49.23 4.73
C ILE A 5 -15.58 50.14 3.71
N PRO A 6 -14.86 51.08 3.06
CA PRO A 6 -15.46 51.99 2.09
C PRO A 6 -16.09 51.20 0.95
N SER A 7 -17.38 51.45 0.74
CA SER A 7 -18.19 50.83 -0.31
C SER A 7 -17.55 51.12 -1.67
N ARG A 8 -17.11 50.06 -2.35
CA ARG A 8 -16.46 50.14 -3.66
C ARG A 8 -17.50 50.50 -4.72
N SER A 9 -17.69 51.79 -4.95
CA SER A 9 -18.47 52.30 -6.08
C SER A 9 -17.65 52.29 -7.37
N CYS A 10 -18.35 52.22 -8.50
CA CYS A 10 -17.78 52.36 -9.83
C CYS A 10 -17.05 53.70 -9.95
N TYR A 11 -15.73 53.68 -10.14
CA TYR A 11 -14.94 54.91 -10.28
C TYR A 11 -15.35 55.81 -11.46
N ASN A 12 -16.04 55.27 -12.47
CA ASN A 12 -16.40 56.04 -13.65
C ASN A 12 -17.74 56.79 -13.51
N CYS A 13 -18.68 56.27 -12.72
CA CYS A 13 -20.00 56.90 -12.55
C CYS A 13 -20.49 57.01 -11.09
N GLY A 14 -19.71 56.51 -10.12
CA GLY A 14 -20.03 56.54 -8.69
C GLY A 14 -21.09 55.53 -8.23
N SER A 15 -21.63 54.68 -9.12
CA SER A 15 -22.67 53.70 -8.74
C SER A 15 -22.10 52.55 -7.89
N PRO A 16 -22.76 52.15 -6.78
CA PRO A 16 -22.34 51.00 -5.97
C PRO A 16 -22.75 49.64 -6.57
N HIS A 17 -23.51 49.63 -7.68
CA HIS A 17 -24.11 48.40 -8.21
C HIS A 17 -23.25 47.64 -9.24
N HIS A 18 -22.12 48.20 -9.66
CA HIS A 18 -21.24 47.56 -10.64
C HIS A 18 -19.80 48.05 -10.48
N PHE A 19 -18.84 47.29 -11.00
CA PHE A 19 -17.45 47.71 -11.06
C PHE A 19 -17.15 48.49 -12.36
N MET A 20 -16.03 49.23 -12.38
CA MET A 20 -15.62 50.11 -13.51
C MET A 20 -15.70 49.44 -14.90
N ARG A 21 -15.47 48.13 -14.98
CA ARG A 21 -15.49 47.36 -16.25
C ARG A 21 -16.90 47.13 -16.81
N GLU A 22 -17.90 47.17 -15.95
CA GLU A 22 -19.31 46.92 -16.25
C GLU A 22 -20.10 48.23 -16.33
N CYS A 23 -19.43 49.38 -16.30
CA CYS A 23 -20.10 50.66 -16.32
C CYS A 23 -20.82 50.86 -17.67
N PRO A 24 -22.16 51.02 -17.68
CA PRO A 24 -22.91 51.20 -18.91
C PRO A 24 -22.59 52.52 -19.60
N HIS A 25 -22.04 53.49 -18.86
CA HIS A 25 -21.52 54.76 -19.39
C HIS A 25 -20.11 54.62 -20.01
N ARG A 26 -19.55 53.41 -20.08
CA ARG A 26 -18.31 53.14 -20.81
C ARG A 26 -18.63 53.18 -22.31
N GLY A 27 -18.74 54.41 -22.82
CA GLY A 27 -19.16 54.71 -24.19
C GLY A 27 -18.45 53.83 -25.22
N VAL A 28 -19.23 53.36 -26.19
CA VAL A 28 -18.82 52.57 -27.34
C VAL A 28 -18.00 53.45 -28.30
N ALA A 29 -16.84 53.91 -27.84
CA ALA A 29 -15.81 54.39 -28.75
C ALA A 29 -15.05 53.15 -29.28
N PRO A 30 -14.79 53.04 -30.59
CA PRO A 30 -14.02 51.94 -31.15
C PRO A 30 -12.57 52.04 -30.64
N TRP A 31 -12.30 51.42 -29.50
CA TRP A 31 -10.93 51.19 -29.09
C TRP A 31 -10.38 50.01 -29.89
N PRO A 32 -9.17 50.12 -30.45
CA PRO A 32 -8.51 48.96 -31.05
C PRO A 32 -8.36 47.86 -29.99
N PRO A 33 -8.35 46.58 -30.40
CA PRO A 33 -8.30 45.46 -29.48
C PRO A 33 -7.11 45.62 -28.54
N ALA A 34 -7.37 45.46 -27.24
CA ALA A 34 -6.38 45.56 -26.18
C ALA A 34 -5.33 44.46 -26.31
N THR A 35 -4.34 44.66 -27.18
CA THR A 35 -3.04 44.02 -27.07
C THR A 35 -2.35 44.62 -25.85
N GLY A 36 -2.18 43.81 -24.82
CA GLY A 36 -1.41 44.16 -23.63
C GLY A 36 0.04 44.41 -24.02
N ALA A 37 0.39 45.67 -24.25
CA ALA A 37 1.74 46.19 -24.20
C ALA A 37 1.66 47.68 -23.91
N ASN A 38 2.30 48.11 -22.82
CA ASN A 38 2.41 49.50 -22.40
C ASN A 38 3.10 50.32 -23.51
N ALA A 39 2.32 51.00 -24.34
CA ALA A 39 2.79 52.10 -25.17
C ALA A 39 2.23 53.39 -24.55
N ILE A 40 3.10 54.13 -23.87
CA ILE A 40 2.82 55.49 -23.40
C ILE A 40 2.72 56.36 -24.66
N THR A 41 1.53 56.83 -24.99
CA THR A 41 1.32 57.85 -26.01
C THR A 41 1.70 59.21 -25.40
N THR A 42 2.85 59.75 -25.79
CA THR A 42 3.20 61.16 -25.56
C THR A 42 2.24 62.06 -26.33
N GLY A 43 1.24 62.59 -25.64
CA GLY A 43 0.41 63.70 -26.10
C GLY A 43 1.04 65.06 -25.76
N PRO A 44 0.66 66.14 -26.47
CA PRO A 44 1.23 67.48 -26.29
C PRO A 44 0.79 68.13 -24.98
N PRO A 45 1.59 69.02 -24.37
CA PRO A 45 1.33 69.57 -23.06
C PRO A 45 0.17 70.57 -23.09
N VAL A 46 -0.86 70.30 -22.28
CA VAL A 46 -1.90 71.26 -21.94
C VAL A 46 -1.42 72.12 -20.77
N ALA A 47 -1.50 73.43 -20.93
CA ALA A 47 -1.13 74.44 -19.95
C ALA A 47 -1.98 74.33 -18.67
N THR A 48 -1.31 74.35 -17.51
CA THR A 48 -1.92 74.50 -16.19
C THR A 48 -1.58 75.88 -15.58
N PRO A 49 -2.47 76.45 -14.74
CA PRO A 49 -2.35 77.79 -14.16
C PRO A 49 -1.37 77.85 -12.97
N PRO A 50 -0.92 79.05 -12.57
CA PRO A 50 0.12 79.22 -11.54
C PRO A 50 -0.43 79.03 -10.12
N VAL A 51 0.30 78.29 -9.28
CA VAL A 51 0.05 78.10 -7.84
C VAL A 51 1.39 78.32 -7.10
N PRO A 52 1.40 78.92 -5.88
CA PRO A 52 2.49 79.77 -5.45
C PRO A 52 3.68 79.03 -4.84
N THR A 53 4.82 79.70 -5.02
CA THR A 53 6.17 79.36 -4.61
C THR A 53 6.28 79.23 -3.08
N TYR A 54 6.55 78.01 -2.60
CA TYR A 54 7.27 77.81 -1.34
C TYR A 54 8.69 77.40 -1.66
N GLN A 55 9.63 78.26 -1.26
CA GLN A 55 11.07 78.02 -1.37
C GLN A 55 11.45 76.95 -0.35
N SER A 56 11.89 75.79 -0.83
CA SER A 56 12.64 74.84 -0.01
C SER A 56 13.94 74.54 -0.73
N THR A 57 15.00 75.11 -0.19
CA THR A 57 16.39 74.99 -0.61
C THR A 57 16.95 73.62 -0.22
N THR A 58 17.06 72.73 -1.20
CA THR A 58 18.09 71.67 -1.20
C THR A 58 18.39 71.28 -2.65
N ASN A 59 19.35 72.00 -3.25
CA ASN A 59 19.95 71.69 -4.53
C ASN A 59 20.81 70.42 -4.41
N TYR A 60 20.25 69.27 -4.80
CA TYR A 60 21.04 68.17 -5.36
C TYR A 60 20.82 68.14 -6.86
N PRO A 61 21.87 68.17 -7.70
CA PRO A 61 21.71 68.10 -9.15
C PRO A 61 21.23 66.70 -9.54
N VAL A 62 19.92 66.56 -9.79
CA VAL A 62 19.35 65.37 -10.42
C VAL A 62 19.71 65.42 -11.90
N ASN A 63 20.91 64.95 -12.20
CA ASN A 63 21.38 64.67 -13.54
C ASN A 63 20.62 63.43 -14.05
N TYR A 64 19.51 63.63 -14.75
CA TYR A 64 18.84 62.59 -15.54
C TYR A 64 19.69 62.25 -16.78
N GLN A 65 20.87 61.69 -16.53
CA GLN A 65 21.60 60.99 -17.58
C GLN A 65 20.81 59.72 -17.89
N ASN A 66 20.25 59.66 -19.10
CA ASN A 66 19.68 58.47 -19.75
C ASN A 66 20.79 57.40 -19.90
N GLN A 67 21.20 56.80 -18.78
CA GLN A 67 21.95 55.56 -18.79
C GLN A 67 20.98 54.48 -19.29
N PRO A 68 21.27 53.80 -20.41
CA PRO A 68 20.45 52.70 -20.87
C PRO A 68 20.32 51.70 -19.71
N ARG A 69 19.09 51.37 -19.30
CA ARG A 69 18.82 50.39 -18.23
C ARG A 69 19.10 48.96 -18.73
N THR A 70 20.32 48.70 -19.18
CA THR A 70 20.83 47.38 -19.58
C THR A 70 21.04 46.52 -18.34
N GLY A 71 19.94 46.01 -17.78
CA GLY A 71 19.99 45.08 -16.63
C GLY A 71 18.69 44.95 -15.84
N PHE A 72 17.78 45.92 -15.95
CA PHE A 72 16.52 45.92 -15.18
C PHE A 72 15.72 44.62 -15.36
N TRP A 73 15.61 44.14 -16.60
CA TRP A 73 14.90 42.89 -16.90
C TRP A 73 15.57 41.66 -16.31
N LYS A 74 16.91 41.58 -16.35
CA LYS A 74 17.66 40.45 -15.77
C LYS A 74 17.47 40.38 -14.25
N THR A 75 17.61 41.50 -13.56
CA THR A 75 17.42 41.56 -12.10
C THR A 75 15.98 41.25 -11.69
N ASN A 76 14.99 41.69 -12.47
CA ASN A 76 13.59 41.37 -12.18
C ASN A 76 13.27 39.89 -12.46
N GLN A 77 13.82 39.33 -13.54
CA GLN A 77 13.71 37.90 -13.85
C GLN A 77 14.33 37.05 -12.73
N GLU A 78 15.54 37.40 -12.27
CA GLU A 78 16.18 36.70 -11.14
C GLU A 78 15.35 36.76 -9.86
N ARG A 79 14.62 37.85 -9.60
CA ARG A 79 13.71 37.95 -8.45
C ARG A 79 12.50 37.05 -8.61
N LEU A 80 11.92 36.97 -9.80
CA LEU A 80 10.82 36.06 -10.09
C LEU A 80 11.26 34.60 -9.99
N ASP A 81 12.40 34.26 -10.58
CA ASP A 81 12.96 32.91 -10.53
C ASP A 81 13.25 32.48 -9.09
N LYS A 82 13.76 33.41 -8.24
CA LYS A 82 13.92 33.17 -6.80
C LYS A 82 12.59 32.92 -6.08
N CYS A 83 11.53 33.67 -6.41
CA CYS A 83 10.21 33.46 -5.85
C CYS A 83 9.62 32.11 -6.28
N TYR A 84 9.74 31.73 -7.55
CA TYR A 84 9.28 30.45 -8.06
C TYR A 84 10.06 29.28 -7.45
N ALA A 85 11.39 29.37 -7.37
CA ALA A 85 12.22 28.36 -6.73
C ALA A 85 11.84 28.17 -5.25
N LYS A 86 11.48 29.25 -4.55
CA LYS A 86 11.01 29.16 -3.16
C LYS A 86 9.66 28.44 -3.05
N ILE A 87 8.70 28.71 -3.94
CA ILE A 87 7.40 28.03 -3.94
C ILE A 87 7.59 26.53 -4.18
N ILE A 88 8.41 26.16 -5.16
CA ILE A 88 8.72 24.74 -5.45
C ILE A 88 9.39 24.08 -4.23
N ALA A 89 10.35 24.74 -3.60
CA ALA A 89 11.02 24.22 -2.42
C ALA A 89 10.05 24.07 -1.22
N ASP A 90 9.14 25.02 -1.02
CA ASP A 90 8.12 24.97 0.03
C ASP A 90 7.11 23.83 -0.23
N GLU A 91 6.71 23.61 -1.48
CA GLU A 91 5.86 22.48 -1.91
C GLU A 91 6.57 21.14 -1.69
N GLU A 92 7.84 21.01 -2.08
CA GLU A 92 8.65 19.81 -1.84
C GLU A 92 8.88 19.52 -0.35
N HIS A 93 9.04 20.57 0.47
CA HIS A 93 9.14 20.41 1.91
C HIS A 93 7.81 19.98 2.53
N ALA A 94 6.68 20.51 2.04
CA ALA A 94 5.35 20.12 2.50
C ALA A 94 5.02 18.66 2.13
N THR A 95 5.38 18.20 0.92
CA THR A 95 5.20 16.81 0.51
C THR A 95 6.07 15.87 1.33
N LYS A 96 7.36 16.18 1.52
CA LYS A 96 8.26 15.39 2.38
C LYS A 96 7.75 15.28 3.81
N LYS A 97 7.25 16.38 4.38
CA LYS A 97 6.68 16.38 5.74
C LYS A 97 5.44 15.49 5.84
N LYS A 98 4.57 15.51 4.82
CA LYS A 98 3.38 14.67 4.77
C LYS A 98 3.73 13.18 4.62
N GLU A 99 4.73 12.85 3.80
CA GLU A 99 5.23 11.47 3.66
C GLU A 99 5.86 10.94 4.96
N GLU A 100 6.59 11.79 5.70
CA GLU A 100 7.16 11.43 7.00
C GLU A 100 6.08 11.21 8.06
N GLU A 101 5.05 12.06 8.10
CA GLU A 101 3.89 11.90 8.98
C GLU A 101 3.12 10.61 8.67
N GLU A 102 2.92 10.27 7.39
CA GLU A 102 2.28 9.02 6.97
C GLU A 102 3.11 7.79 7.38
N ARG A 103 4.44 7.86 7.28
CA ARG A 103 5.33 6.79 7.77
C ARG A 103 5.24 6.61 9.28
N LEU A 104 5.17 7.70 10.03
CA LEU A 104 5.01 7.65 11.48
C LEU A 104 3.64 7.07 11.86
N ASN A 105 2.59 7.41 11.11
CA ASN A 105 1.25 6.87 11.32
C ASN A 105 1.20 5.36 11.06
N LYS A 106 1.83 4.88 9.97
CA LYS A 106 1.94 3.44 9.67
C LYS A 106 2.68 2.66 10.76
N LEU A 107 3.73 3.24 11.34
CA LEU A 107 4.45 2.62 12.45
C LEU A 107 3.60 2.52 13.72
N LYS A 108 2.81 3.57 14.02
CA LYS A 108 1.86 3.54 15.15
C LYS A 108 0.77 2.49 14.95
N GLU A 109 0.17 2.44 13.77
CA GLU A 109 -0.86 1.43 13.43
C GLU A 109 -0.30 0.00 13.52
N GLU A 110 0.95 -0.23 13.08
CA GLU A 110 1.59 -1.54 13.23
C GLU A 110 1.88 -1.90 14.70
N GLU A 111 2.23 -0.91 15.53
CA GLU A 111 2.45 -1.10 16.97
C GLU A 111 1.13 -1.39 17.71
N GLU A 112 0.05 -0.69 17.37
CA GLU A 112 -1.29 -0.95 17.90
C GLU A 112 -1.77 -2.35 17.54
N ARG A 113 -1.64 -2.75 16.28
CA ARG A 113 -1.97 -4.13 15.84
C ARG A 113 -1.16 -5.19 16.57
N LYS A 114 0.12 -4.91 16.90
CA LYS A 114 0.95 -5.81 17.71
C LYS A 114 0.49 -5.87 19.17
N LYS A 115 0.03 -4.76 19.75
CA LYS A 115 -0.53 -4.71 21.10
C LYS A 115 -1.84 -5.48 21.16
N GLU A 116 -2.75 -5.25 20.23
CA GLU A 116 -4.02 -5.98 20.12
C GLU A 116 -3.79 -7.48 20.02
N TRP A 117 -2.89 -7.93 19.13
CA TRP A 117 -2.56 -9.36 19.01
C TRP A 117 -1.98 -9.94 20.30
N LYS A 118 -1.16 -9.17 21.02
CA LYS A 118 -0.60 -9.60 22.30
C LYS A 118 -1.69 -9.71 23.38
N GLU A 119 -2.61 -8.74 23.43
CA GLU A 119 -3.75 -8.76 24.35
C GLU A 119 -4.72 -9.91 24.05
N GLU A 120 -5.01 -10.18 22.78
CA GLU A 120 -5.83 -11.35 22.38
C GLU A 120 -5.18 -12.66 22.80
N ARG A 121 -3.86 -12.78 22.59
CA ARG A 121 -3.11 -13.95 23.03
C ARG A 121 -3.15 -14.12 24.55
N GLU A 122 -2.96 -13.05 25.30
CA GLU A 122 -3.02 -13.06 26.77
C GLU A 122 -4.43 -13.42 27.27
N LYS A 123 -5.48 -12.89 26.65
CA LYS A 123 -6.88 -13.25 26.93
C LYS A 123 -7.14 -14.74 26.68
N PHE A 124 -6.68 -15.26 25.55
CA PHE A 124 -6.81 -16.69 25.23
C PHE A 124 -6.05 -17.58 26.23
N GLU A 125 -4.84 -17.19 26.61
CA GLU A 125 -4.06 -17.90 27.63
C GLU A 125 -4.77 -17.85 29.00
N ALA A 126 -5.32 -16.72 29.41
CA ALA A 126 -6.09 -16.57 30.64
C ALA A 126 -7.39 -17.40 30.62
N GLU A 127 -8.11 -17.43 29.49
CA GLU A 127 -9.31 -18.23 29.31
C GLU A 127 -9.00 -19.74 29.41
N MET A 128 -7.91 -20.20 28.79
CA MET A 128 -7.46 -21.59 28.92
C MET A 128 -7.10 -21.94 30.36
N VAL A 129 -6.40 -21.04 31.08
CA VAL A 129 -6.07 -21.24 32.51
C VAL A 129 -7.35 -21.34 33.34
N ALA A 130 -8.31 -20.43 33.17
CA ALA A 130 -9.60 -20.47 33.87
C ALA A 130 -10.38 -21.76 33.58
N ARG A 131 -10.38 -22.23 32.32
CA ARG A 131 -11.01 -23.50 31.93
C ARG A 131 -10.34 -24.70 32.60
N LEU A 132 -9.00 -24.71 32.68
CA LEU A 132 -8.25 -25.76 33.36
C LEU A 132 -8.48 -25.74 34.88
N GLU A 133 -8.54 -24.57 35.49
CA GLU A 133 -8.81 -24.40 36.92
C GLU A 133 -10.21 -24.90 37.28
N LYS A 134 -11.23 -24.51 36.50
CA LYS A 134 -12.60 -25.02 36.64
C LYS A 134 -12.67 -26.55 36.54
N HIS A 135 -11.92 -27.13 35.60
CA HIS A 135 -11.83 -28.57 35.43
C HIS A 135 -11.13 -29.25 36.63
N MET A 136 -10.07 -28.64 37.16
CA MET A 136 -9.37 -29.14 38.34
C MET A 136 -10.22 -29.06 39.61
N GLU A 137 -10.99 -27.99 39.81
CA GLU A 137 -11.95 -27.88 40.92
C GLU A 137 -13.02 -28.97 40.87
N SER A 138 -13.53 -29.27 39.67
CA SER A 138 -14.48 -30.39 39.46
C SER A 138 -13.87 -31.74 39.86
N ILE A 139 -12.62 -32.01 39.46
CA ILE A 139 -11.92 -33.26 39.78
C ILE A 139 -11.53 -33.36 41.26
N CYS A 140 -11.08 -32.26 41.88
CA CYS A 140 -10.63 -32.26 43.27
C CYS A 140 -11.79 -32.22 44.28
N GLY A 141 -12.89 -31.53 43.95
CA GLY A 141 -14.07 -31.40 44.83
C GLY A 141 -14.78 -32.73 45.13
N THR A 142 -14.62 -33.73 44.26
CA THR A 142 -15.24 -35.06 44.45
C THR A 142 -14.47 -35.97 45.41
N LYS A 143 -13.20 -35.68 45.74
CA LYS A 143 -12.36 -36.54 46.58
C LYS A 143 -12.41 -36.23 48.09
N GLY A 144 -12.99 -35.10 48.50
CA GLY A 144 -12.96 -34.65 49.90
C GLY A 144 -14.01 -35.23 50.86
N LYS A 145 -14.93 -36.10 50.41
CA LYS A 145 -16.04 -36.62 51.24
C LYS A 145 -16.05 -38.12 51.50
N ALA A 146 -14.94 -38.83 51.23
CA ALA A 146 -14.85 -40.27 51.39
C ALA A 146 -13.65 -40.70 52.25
N GLU A 147 -13.44 -40.07 53.41
CA GLU A 147 -12.60 -40.65 54.46
C GLU A 147 -13.46 -40.98 55.67
N ALA A 148 -13.97 -42.22 55.71
CA ALA A 148 -14.19 -42.97 56.96
C ALA A 148 -14.76 -44.39 56.78
N ALA A 149 -15.36 -44.77 55.65
CA ALA A 149 -15.94 -46.11 55.50
C ALA A 149 -16.10 -46.53 54.04
N GLY A 150 -15.19 -47.35 53.49
CA GLY A 150 -15.35 -47.72 52.07
C GLY A 150 -14.36 -48.70 51.46
N GLY A 151 -13.68 -49.54 52.22
CA GLY A 151 -12.84 -50.60 51.65
C GLY A 151 -13.63 -51.59 50.78
N ASP A 152 -14.84 -51.96 51.21
CA ASP A 152 -15.70 -52.88 50.46
C ASP A 152 -16.42 -52.20 49.28
N LYS A 153 -16.71 -50.90 49.39
CA LYS A 153 -17.41 -50.15 48.35
C LYS A 153 -16.54 -49.92 47.11
N MET A 154 -15.24 -49.71 47.30
CA MET A 154 -14.27 -49.61 46.20
C MET A 154 -14.15 -50.93 45.41
N ASN A 155 -14.31 -52.07 46.08
CA ASN A 155 -14.22 -53.38 45.43
C ASN A 155 -15.52 -53.73 44.68
N GLU A 156 -16.68 -53.28 45.19
CA GLU A 156 -17.96 -53.31 44.49
C GLU A 156 -17.95 -52.38 43.27
N GLU A 157 -17.41 -51.16 43.39
CA GLU A 157 -17.22 -50.22 42.28
C GLU A 157 -16.23 -50.77 41.23
N LEU A 158 -15.12 -51.39 41.64
CA LEU A 158 -14.21 -52.05 40.70
C LEU A 158 -14.87 -53.24 39.98
N SER A 159 -15.78 -53.95 40.65
CA SER A 159 -16.56 -55.04 40.06
C SER A 159 -17.64 -54.52 39.12
N GLN A 160 -18.29 -53.40 39.45
CA GLN A 160 -19.21 -52.68 38.58
C GLN A 160 -18.47 -52.13 37.35
N LEU A 161 -17.32 -51.48 37.51
CA LEU A 161 -16.51 -50.97 36.40
C LEU A 161 -15.98 -52.08 35.49
N ARG A 162 -15.71 -53.28 36.02
CA ARG A 162 -15.37 -54.45 35.21
C ARG A 162 -16.57 -54.92 34.39
N LYS A 163 -17.75 -55.06 35.00
CA LYS A 163 -19.00 -55.41 34.29
C LYS A 163 -19.40 -54.35 33.28
N GLU A 164 -19.22 -53.07 33.60
CA GLU A 164 -19.53 -51.96 32.72
C GLU A 164 -18.52 -51.88 31.57
N ASN A 165 -17.23 -52.17 31.80
CA ASN A 165 -16.27 -52.37 30.71
C ASN A 165 -16.60 -53.57 29.83
N GLU A 166 -17.01 -54.71 30.41
CA GLU A 166 -17.47 -55.88 29.62
C GLU A 166 -18.73 -55.55 28.80
N ASN A 167 -19.63 -54.74 29.36
CA ASN A 167 -20.84 -54.28 28.66
C ASN A 167 -20.50 -53.26 27.56
N LEU A 168 -19.59 -52.30 27.81
CA LEU A 168 -19.08 -51.36 26.80
C LEU A 168 -18.32 -52.08 25.69
N HIS A 169 -17.51 -53.09 26.03
CA HIS A 169 -16.87 -53.96 25.05
C HIS A 169 -17.90 -54.76 24.25
N SER A 170 -18.98 -55.22 24.87
CA SER A 170 -20.08 -55.92 24.17
C SER A 170 -20.90 -54.97 23.28
N ARG A 171 -21.09 -53.71 23.68
CA ARG A 171 -21.73 -52.67 22.86
C ARG A 171 -20.84 -52.24 21.70
N LEU A 172 -19.54 -52.06 21.92
CA LEU A 172 -18.56 -51.76 20.86
C LEU A 172 -18.35 -52.93 19.88
N ALA A 173 -18.51 -54.17 20.35
CA ALA A 173 -18.47 -55.36 19.49
C ALA A 173 -19.81 -55.65 18.80
N GLY A 174 -20.92 -55.14 19.34
CA GLY A 174 -22.30 -55.36 18.85
C GLY A 174 -22.89 -54.23 18.01
N GLU A 175 -22.30 -53.02 18.04
CA GLU A 175 -22.60 -51.96 17.07
C GLU A 175 -22.01 -52.37 15.71
N GLY A 176 -22.84 -53.10 14.96
CA GLY A 176 -22.54 -53.48 13.58
C GLY A 176 -22.15 -52.25 12.74
N PRO A 177 -21.43 -52.47 11.63
CA PRO A 177 -20.75 -51.44 10.81
C PRO A 177 -21.63 -50.33 10.22
N SER A 178 -22.94 -50.34 10.47
CA SER A 178 -23.94 -49.50 9.81
C SER A 178 -23.87 -48.00 10.14
N SER A 179 -23.25 -47.57 11.24
CA SER A 179 -23.19 -46.12 11.59
C SER A 179 -21.87 -45.44 11.21
N GLY A 180 -20.78 -46.21 11.11
CA GLY A 180 -19.46 -45.70 10.72
C GLY A 180 -19.35 -45.43 9.22
N GLU A 181 -20.04 -46.24 8.39
CA GLU A 181 -20.06 -46.07 6.93
C GLU A 181 -20.72 -44.75 6.51
N ASP A 182 -21.79 -44.32 7.19
CA ASP A 182 -22.45 -43.04 6.90
C ASP A 182 -21.56 -41.83 7.21
N LYS A 183 -20.81 -41.89 8.31
CA LYS A 183 -19.84 -40.83 8.66
C LYS A 183 -18.65 -40.82 7.70
N LEU A 184 -18.15 -42.00 7.31
CA LEU A 184 -17.11 -42.12 6.28
C LEU A 184 -17.60 -41.57 4.93
N ALA A 185 -18.84 -41.88 4.52
CA ALA A 185 -19.45 -41.35 3.31
C ALA A 185 -19.68 -39.83 3.39
N SER A 186 -19.98 -39.28 4.58
CA SER A 186 -20.07 -37.83 4.80
C SER A 186 -18.71 -37.15 4.65
N LEU A 187 -17.69 -37.64 5.35
CA LEU A 187 -16.33 -37.10 5.28
C LEU A 187 -15.73 -37.24 3.87
N GLN A 188 -16.06 -38.32 3.17
CA GLN A 188 -15.62 -38.53 1.79
C GLN A 188 -16.29 -37.54 0.82
N ARG A 189 -17.57 -37.18 1.05
CA ARG A 189 -18.24 -36.09 0.31
C ARG A 189 -17.63 -34.73 0.60
N GLU A 190 -17.36 -34.42 1.88
CA GLU A 190 -16.71 -33.16 2.27
C GLU A 190 -15.31 -33.02 1.67
N LEU A 191 -14.52 -34.10 1.65
CA LEU A 191 -13.21 -34.12 0.98
C LEU A 191 -13.29 -33.88 -0.52
N MET A 192 -14.32 -34.42 -1.20
CA MET A 192 -14.55 -34.15 -2.62
C MET A 192 -14.98 -32.69 -2.86
N GLU A 193 -15.82 -32.14 -1.99
CA GLU A 193 -16.25 -30.74 -2.07
C GLU A 193 -15.08 -29.77 -1.83
N LEU A 194 -14.25 -30.01 -0.81
CA LEU A 194 -13.05 -29.20 -0.57
C LEU A 194 -12.06 -29.28 -1.73
N LYS A 195 -11.87 -30.46 -2.33
CA LYS A 195 -11.03 -30.59 -3.53
C LYS A 195 -11.60 -29.80 -4.72
N ARG A 196 -12.91 -29.79 -4.90
CA ARG A 196 -13.57 -28.97 -5.93
C ARG A 196 -13.33 -27.48 -5.67
N GLN A 197 -13.55 -27.00 -4.45
CA GLN A 197 -13.31 -25.60 -4.09
C GLN A 197 -11.85 -25.17 -4.25
N VAL A 198 -10.89 -26.04 -3.93
CA VAL A 198 -9.46 -25.75 -4.16
C VAL A 198 -9.15 -25.66 -5.65
N SER A 199 -9.73 -26.53 -6.48
CA SER A 199 -9.56 -26.47 -7.94
C SER A 199 -10.21 -25.22 -8.54
N ASP A 200 -11.42 -24.84 -8.08
CA ASP A 200 -12.09 -23.62 -8.55
C ASP A 200 -11.31 -22.35 -8.18
N LYS A 201 -10.73 -22.30 -6.96
CA LYS A 201 -9.85 -21.20 -6.55
C LYS A 201 -8.58 -21.11 -7.39
N ARG A 202 -7.98 -22.24 -7.76
CA ARG A 202 -6.82 -22.27 -8.66
C ARG A 202 -7.15 -21.71 -10.05
N CYS A 203 -8.36 -21.93 -10.55
CA CYS A 203 -8.82 -21.34 -11.81
C CYS A 203 -8.86 -19.80 -11.73
N GLY A 204 -9.28 -19.25 -10.57
CA GLY A 204 -9.22 -17.81 -10.32
C GLY A 204 -7.79 -17.25 -10.28
N ASP A 205 -6.84 -18.00 -9.71
CA ASP A 205 -5.42 -17.60 -9.71
C ASP A 205 -4.84 -17.53 -11.13
N ASP A 206 -5.25 -18.44 -12.03
CA ASP A 206 -4.84 -18.41 -13.45
C ASP A 206 -5.41 -17.19 -14.19
N GLU A 207 -6.65 -16.79 -13.90
CA GLU A 207 -7.26 -15.56 -14.45
C GLU A 207 -6.55 -14.30 -13.95
N VAL A 208 -6.24 -14.23 -12.65
CA VAL A 208 -5.47 -13.13 -12.06
C VAL A 208 -4.08 -13.04 -12.71
N PHE A 209 -3.41 -14.18 -12.88
CA PHE A 209 -2.11 -14.24 -13.55
C PHE A 209 -2.18 -13.79 -15.01
N ALA A 210 -3.23 -14.16 -15.74
CA ALA A 210 -3.47 -13.71 -17.11
C ALA A 210 -3.67 -12.18 -17.18
N LEU A 211 -4.44 -11.61 -16.26
CA LEU A 211 -4.65 -10.16 -16.15
C LEU A 211 -3.36 -9.42 -15.80
N GLU A 212 -2.56 -9.90 -14.85
CA GLU A 212 -1.26 -9.32 -14.50
C GLU A 212 -0.30 -9.30 -15.71
N ASN A 213 -0.28 -10.36 -16.50
CA ASN A 213 0.52 -10.40 -17.73
C ASN A 213 0.00 -9.42 -18.79
N GLY A 214 -1.32 -9.24 -18.89
CA GLY A 214 -1.94 -8.23 -19.74
C GLY A 214 -1.51 -6.80 -19.34
N ILE A 215 -1.57 -6.46 -18.06
CA ILE A 215 -1.14 -5.15 -17.53
C ILE A 215 0.34 -4.92 -17.83
N ARG A 216 1.22 -5.88 -17.51
CA ARG A 216 2.66 -5.78 -17.80
C ARG A 216 2.95 -5.63 -19.29
N HIS A 217 2.10 -6.15 -20.17
CA HIS A 217 2.23 -5.98 -21.62
C HIS A 217 1.84 -4.57 -22.07
N VAL A 218 0.74 -4.04 -21.52
CA VAL A 218 0.30 -2.66 -21.80
C VAL A 218 1.34 -1.65 -21.30
N GLU A 219 1.90 -1.84 -20.11
CA GLU A 219 2.96 -1.00 -19.56
C GLU A 219 4.21 -1.00 -20.45
N ARG A 220 4.66 -2.18 -20.90
CA ARG A 220 5.78 -2.28 -21.84
C ARG A 220 5.50 -1.55 -23.15
N LYS A 221 4.32 -1.73 -23.74
CA LYS A 221 3.93 -0.99 -24.95
C LYS A 221 3.94 0.52 -24.74
N ALA A 222 3.40 1.01 -23.64
CA ALA A 222 3.40 2.44 -23.32
C ALA A 222 4.84 2.99 -23.17
N ILE A 223 5.74 2.22 -22.54
CA ILE A 223 7.15 2.58 -22.42
C ILE A 223 7.83 2.60 -23.80
N ASP A 224 7.61 1.57 -24.62
CA ASP A 224 8.18 1.48 -25.96
C ASP A 224 7.69 2.62 -26.86
N GLU A 225 6.40 2.95 -26.80
CA GLU A 225 5.82 4.10 -27.50
C GLU A 225 6.44 5.42 -27.03
N ALA A 226 6.58 5.64 -25.72
CA ALA A 226 7.22 6.83 -25.17
C ALA A 226 8.69 6.94 -25.62
N VAL A 227 9.42 5.81 -25.66
CA VAL A 227 10.79 5.75 -26.18
C VAL A 227 10.82 6.06 -27.68
N MET A 228 9.88 5.54 -28.48
CA MET A 228 9.76 5.87 -29.90
C MET A 228 9.50 7.35 -30.12
N TRP A 229 8.55 7.94 -29.39
CA TRP A 229 8.27 9.38 -29.48
C TRP A 229 9.48 10.23 -29.07
N LYS A 230 10.21 9.83 -28.04
CA LYS A 230 11.46 10.48 -27.63
C LYS A 230 12.52 10.39 -28.73
N ASN A 231 12.70 9.23 -29.34
CA ASN A 231 13.67 9.03 -30.42
C ASN A 231 13.29 9.81 -31.68
N GLU A 232 12.01 9.89 -32.02
CA GLU A 232 11.51 10.69 -33.15
C GLU A 232 11.67 12.20 -32.90
N ALA A 233 11.44 12.65 -31.67
CA ALA A 233 11.70 14.03 -31.27
C ALA A 233 13.19 14.40 -31.36
N LEU A 234 14.09 13.45 -31.07
CA LEU A 234 15.55 13.62 -31.12
C LEU A 234 16.16 13.32 -32.50
N ARG A 235 15.36 12.86 -33.48
CA ARG A 235 15.86 12.45 -34.80
C ARG A 235 16.58 13.60 -35.50
N PRO A 236 17.88 13.46 -35.85
CA PRO A 236 18.62 14.46 -36.61
C PRO A 236 17.96 14.69 -37.96
N GLY A 237 17.43 15.90 -38.19
CA GLY A 237 16.62 16.24 -39.36
C GLY A 237 15.18 16.61 -39.05
N ASN A 238 14.70 16.38 -37.81
CA ASN A 238 13.48 17.01 -37.31
C ASN A 238 13.74 18.51 -37.09
N LYS A 239 13.75 19.28 -38.18
CA LYS A 239 13.91 20.75 -38.19
C LYS A 239 12.65 21.48 -37.69
N ARG A 240 12.00 20.96 -36.65
CA ARG A 240 11.25 21.79 -35.69
C ARG A 240 12.17 22.41 -34.65
N GLY A 241 13.47 22.55 -34.97
CA GLY A 241 14.23 23.67 -34.45
C GLY A 241 13.39 24.92 -34.68
N SER A 242 13.18 25.68 -33.60
CA SER A 242 12.67 27.04 -33.60
C SER A 242 12.84 27.67 -34.99
N VAL A 243 11.77 27.69 -35.79
CA VAL A 243 11.78 28.53 -36.98
C VAL A 243 11.77 29.92 -36.39
N ALA A 244 12.96 30.51 -36.27
CA ALA A 244 13.09 31.94 -36.36
C ALA A 244 12.42 32.30 -37.68
N VAL A 245 11.14 32.68 -37.59
CA VAL A 245 10.40 33.24 -38.71
C VAL A 245 11.10 34.57 -38.98
N SER A 246 12.16 34.53 -39.79
CA SER A 246 12.57 35.69 -40.55
C SER A 246 11.35 36.06 -41.37
N THR A 247 10.68 37.11 -40.94
CA THR A 247 9.49 37.67 -41.55
C THR A 247 9.85 37.97 -43.00
N PRO A 248 9.34 37.22 -44.00
CA PRO A 248 9.52 37.60 -45.38
C PRO A 248 8.67 38.84 -45.61
N ASP A 249 9.27 39.84 -46.25
CA ASP A 249 8.63 41.11 -46.56
C ASP A 249 7.28 40.90 -47.24
N VAL A 250 6.26 41.55 -46.71
CA VAL A 250 4.85 41.30 -46.96
C VAL A 250 4.47 42.00 -48.26
N SER A 251 4.65 41.32 -49.39
CA SER A 251 4.11 41.78 -50.66
C SER A 251 3.30 40.66 -51.32
N PHE A 252 1.99 40.75 -51.11
CA PHE A 252 0.93 40.17 -51.95
C PHE A 252 0.98 38.65 -52.19
N ARG A 253 0.23 37.89 -51.37
CA ARG A 253 -0.60 36.79 -51.87
C ARG A 253 -1.63 36.38 -50.82
N GLY A 254 -2.90 36.60 -51.15
CA GLY A 254 -4.03 36.12 -50.36
C GLY A 254 -4.15 34.62 -50.47
N THR A 255 -3.69 33.91 -49.44
CA THR A 255 -4.14 32.53 -49.16
C THR A 255 -5.26 32.58 -48.13
N PRO A 256 -6.33 31.77 -48.26
CA PRO A 256 -7.42 31.75 -47.30
C PRO A 256 -6.87 31.34 -45.93
N LYS A 257 -6.95 32.26 -44.96
CA LYS A 257 -6.58 31.99 -43.57
C LYS A 257 -7.28 30.71 -43.10
N PRO A 258 -6.54 29.67 -42.68
CA PRO A 258 -7.15 28.61 -41.90
C PRO A 258 -7.75 29.27 -40.67
N ARG A 259 -9.07 29.15 -40.48
CA ARG A 259 -9.72 29.53 -39.23
C ARG A 259 -9.17 28.59 -38.15
N TRP A 260 -8.11 29.03 -37.47
CA TRP A 260 -7.65 28.46 -36.20
C TRP A 260 -8.77 28.66 -35.17
N ARG A 261 -9.68 27.68 -35.09
CA ARG A 261 -10.78 27.65 -34.10
C ARG A 261 -10.37 27.11 -32.74
N ASP A 262 -9.10 26.76 -32.54
CA ASP A 262 -8.59 26.23 -31.26
C ASP A 262 -7.64 27.21 -30.54
N ASN A 263 -7.86 28.51 -30.70
CA ASN A 263 -7.26 29.50 -29.79
C ASN A 263 -8.05 29.55 -28.46
N ILE A 264 -8.27 28.39 -27.82
CA ILE A 264 -8.51 28.39 -26.38
C ILE A 264 -7.21 28.91 -25.79
N ARG A 265 -7.29 30.10 -25.21
CA ARG A 265 -6.18 30.77 -24.51
C ARG A 265 -5.55 29.72 -23.59
N GLU A 266 -4.23 29.64 -23.51
CA GLU A 266 -3.56 28.70 -22.58
C GLU A 266 -4.06 28.90 -21.14
N ALA A 267 -4.47 30.14 -20.81
CA ALA A 267 -5.15 30.52 -19.59
C ALA A 267 -6.54 29.87 -19.35
N ASP A 268 -7.14 29.24 -20.34
CA ASP A 268 -8.42 28.53 -20.22
C ASP A 268 -8.21 27.01 -20.32
N LYS A 269 -7.11 26.55 -20.93
CA LYS A 269 -6.69 25.13 -20.88
C LYS A 269 -6.40 24.67 -19.45
N TRP A 270 -5.67 25.45 -18.66
CA TRP A 270 -5.39 25.04 -17.27
C TRP A 270 -6.65 24.99 -16.40
N LYS A 271 -7.66 25.82 -16.68
CA LYS A 271 -8.94 25.77 -15.97
C LYS A 271 -9.69 24.49 -16.29
N GLU A 272 -9.63 24.04 -17.54
CA GLU A 272 -10.22 22.77 -17.96
C GLU A 272 -9.50 21.60 -17.31
N GLU A 273 -8.16 21.58 -17.34
CA GLU A 273 -7.36 20.56 -16.66
C GLU A 273 -7.59 20.55 -15.15
N TYR A 274 -7.75 21.72 -14.52
CA TYR A 274 -8.07 21.82 -13.10
C TYR A 274 -9.46 21.24 -12.79
N ARG A 275 -10.47 21.53 -13.64
CA ARG A 275 -11.81 20.92 -13.51
C ARG A 275 -11.76 19.40 -13.67
N LYS A 276 -11.01 18.90 -14.65
CA LYS A 276 -10.79 17.45 -14.82
C LYS A 276 -10.13 16.82 -13.59
N LEU A 277 -9.11 17.48 -13.03
CA LEU A 277 -8.42 16.99 -11.84
C LEU A 277 -9.35 16.96 -10.61
N GLN A 278 -10.19 17.99 -10.45
CA GLN A 278 -11.24 18.00 -9.41
C GLN A 278 -12.25 16.86 -9.60
N GLU A 279 -12.71 16.60 -10.83
CA GLU A 279 -13.65 15.51 -11.09
C GLU A 279 -13.01 14.14 -10.85
N MET A 280 -11.75 13.94 -11.26
CA MET A 280 -11.00 12.72 -10.94
C MET A 280 -10.88 12.51 -9.43
N HIS A 281 -10.60 13.57 -8.67
CA HIS A 281 -10.55 13.49 -7.21
C HIS A 281 -11.92 13.13 -6.62
N ARG A 282 -13.00 13.69 -7.17
CA ARG A 282 -14.37 13.36 -6.77
C ARG A 282 -14.70 11.89 -7.02
N ILE A 283 -14.34 11.36 -8.19
CA ILE A 283 -14.54 9.95 -8.55
C ILE A 283 -13.73 9.04 -7.64
N ALA A 284 -12.45 9.35 -7.40
CA ALA A 284 -11.59 8.57 -6.51
C ALA A 284 -12.12 8.53 -5.07
N ASN A 285 -12.70 9.62 -4.57
CA ASN A 285 -13.33 9.65 -3.25
C ASN A 285 -14.59 8.78 -3.20
N LEU A 286 -15.44 8.83 -4.24
CA LEU A 286 -16.61 7.95 -4.34
C LEU A 286 -16.21 6.47 -4.38
N GLU A 287 -15.17 6.12 -5.12
CA GLU A 287 -14.63 4.76 -5.17
C GLU A 287 -14.09 4.31 -3.80
N ALA A 288 -13.34 5.16 -3.11
CA ALA A 288 -12.85 4.90 -1.77
C ALA A 288 -13.99 4.65 -0.77
N ASP A 289 -15.08 5.42 -0.86
CA ASP A 289 -16.24 5.24 0.01
C ASP A 289 -17.01 3.96 -0.28
N MET A 290 -17.15 3.56 -1.55
CA MET A 290 -17.71 2.24 -1.91
C MET A 290 -16.86 1.09 -1.38
N LEU A 291 -15.53 1.22 -1.41
CA LEU A 291 -14.62 0.22 -0.86
C LEU A 291 -14.74 0.13 0.67
N LYS A 292 -14.90 1.26 1.37
CA LYS A 292 -15.18 1.26 2.81
C LYS A 292 -16.51 0.57 3.13
N GLU A 293 -17.55 0.82 2.35
CA GLU A 293 -18.86 0.17 2.53
C GLU A 293 -18.77 -1.35 2.33
N ARG A 294 -18.07 -1.80 1.28
CA ARG A 294 -17.83 -3.24 1.05
C ARG A 294 -17.02 -3.88 2.17
N ARG A 295 -15.99 -3.18 2.68
CA ARG A 295 -15.21 -3.64 3.83
C ARG A 295 -16.07 -3.75 5.08
N ALA A 296 -16.91 -2.76 5.38
CA ALA A 296 -17.82 -2.81 6.52
C ALA A 296 -18.82 -3.97 6.42
N LYS A 297 -19.36 -4.25 5.21
CA LYS A 297 -20.23 -5.41 4.97
C LYS A 297 -19.51 -6.74 5.23
N ALA A 298 -18.30 -6.90 4.70
CA ALA A 298 -17.49 -8.10 4.93
C ALA A 298 -17.12 -8.26 6.42
N GLU A 299 -16.81 -7.18 7.12
CA GLU A 299 -16.54 -7.20 8.57
C GLU A 299 -17.79 -7.59 9.39
N MET A 300 -18.98 -7.14 9.01
CA MET A 300 -20.24 -7.60 9.63
C MET A 300 -20.49 -9.08 9.37
N GLU A 301 -20.28 -9.57 8.15
CA GLU A 301 -20.41 -11.00 7.81
C GLU A 301 -19.43 -11.86 8.62
N LEU A 302 -18.17 -11.40 8.77
CA LEU A 302 -17.19 -12.07 9.61
C LEU A 302 -17.64 -12.13 11.08
N LYS A 303 -18.19 -11.04 11.63
CA LYS A 303 -18.73 -11.04 13.00
C LYS A 303 -19.91 -11.99 13.15
N MET A 304 -20.85 -12.01 12.19
CA MET A 304 -21.98 -12.94 12.18
C MET A 304 -21.52 -14.40 12.11
N LEU A 305 -20.49 -14.70 11.30
CA LEU A 305 -19.93 -16.04 11.24
C LEU A 305 -19.18 -16.41 12.53
N GLN A 306 -18.45 -15.47 13.12
CA GLN A 306 -17.76 -15.65 14.39
C GLN A 306 -18.75 -15.91 15.54
N GLU A 307 -19.88 -15.19 15.56
CA GLU A 307 -20.96 -15.40 16.52
C GLU A 307 -21.60 -16.78 16.34
N LYS A 308 -21.94 -17.18 15.11
CA LYS A 308 -22.42 -18.55 14.82
C LYS A 308 -21.44 -19.63 15.23
N MET A 309 -20.14 -19.42 15.02
CA MET A 309 -19.10 -20.35 15.48
C MET A 309 -19.05 -20.41 17.02
N SER A 310 -19.29 -19.30 17.71
CA SER A 310 -19.33 -19.25 19.17
C SER A 310 -20.61 -19.90 19.72
N GLU A 311 -21.75 -19.71 19.06
CA GLU A 311 -23.04 -20.35 19.40
C GLU A 311 -22.96 -21.87 19.23
N LEU A 312 -22.43 -22.36 18.10
CA LEU A 312 -22.20 -23.80 17.89
C LEU A 312 -21.18 -24.41 18.88
N GLN A 313 -20.26 -23.60 19.40
CA GLN A 313 -19.34 -24.03 20.45
C GLN A 313 -19.96 -24.01 21.85
N ALA A 314 -20.93 -23.13 22.11
CA ALA A 314 -21.63 -23.00 23.39
C ALA A 314 -22.77 -24.03 23.54
N ASP A 315 -23.52 -24.28 22.45
CA ASP A 315 -24.59 -25.29 22.40
C ASP A 315 -24.06 -26.71 22.20
N GLY A 316 -22.75 -26.83 22.04
CA GLY A 316 -22.01 -28.04 22.38
C GLY A 316 -22.00 -28.26 23.90
N ASP A 317 -23.18 -28.31 24.54
CA ASP A 317 -23.41 -29.33 25.55
C ASP A 317 -23.15 -30.63 24.81
N GLU A 318 -21.88 -31.06 24.83
CA GLU A 318 -21.54 -32.44 24.58
C GLU A 318 -22.52 -33.19 25.48
N PRO A 319 -23.52 -33.92 24.95
CA PRO A 319 -24.16 -34.92 25.79
C PRO A 319 -23.00 -35.69 26.38
N ASP A 320 -23.01 -35.96 27.69
CA ASP A 320 -22.04 -36.78 28.42
C ASP A 320 -21.96 -38.18 27.76
N LEU A 321 -21.50 -38.23 26.52
CA LEU A 321 -21.13 -39.36 25.72
C LEU A 321 -19.74 -39.68 26.19
N GLN A 322 -19.68 -40.01 27.48
CA GLN A 322 -18.70 -40.85 28.15
C GLN A 322 -17.47 -41.00 27.26
N GLY A 323 -16.72 -39.89 27.18
CA GLY A 323 -15.69 -39.70 26.18
C GLY A 323 -14.75 -40.88 26.27
N THR A 324 -14.84 -41.78 25.29
CA THR A 324 -13.98 -42.95 25.25
C THR A 324 -12.55 -42.42 25.33
N ASN A 325 -11.81 -42.89 26.33
CA ASN A 325 -10.42 -42.54 26.61
C ASN A 325 -9.51 -43.08 25.48
N LEU A 326 -9.82 -42.76 24.24
CA LEU A 326 -9.12 -43.20 23.04
C LEU A 326 -8.17 -42.11 22.59
N LYS A 327 -8.63 -40.85 22.55
CA LYS A 327 -7.76 -39.71 22.21
C LYS A 327 -6.66 -39.52 23.24
N GLU A 328 -7.02 -39.58 24.53
CA GLU A 328 -6.04 -39.49 25.61
C GLU A 328 -5.12 -40.72 25.66
N ARG A 329 -5.60 -41.95 25.42
CA ARG A 329 -4.73 -43.13 25.26
C ARG A 329 -3.83 -43.07 24.03
N MET A 330 -4.29 -42.50 22.92
CA MET A 330 -3.46 -42.32 21.72
C MET A 330 -2.37 -41.28 21.97
N ASP A 331 -2.69 -40.17 22.63
CA ASP A 331 -1.72 -39.14 22.99
C ASP A 331 -0.73 -39.64 24.07
N GLU A 332 -1.17 -40.43 25.04
CA GLU A 332 -0.32 -41.07 26.05
C GLU A 332 0.60 -42.14 25.42
N ALA A 333 0.11 -42.94 24.46
CA ALA A 333 0.92 -43.90 23.72
C ALA A 333 1.99 -43.21 22.86
N ALA A 334 1.65 -42.10 22.20
CA ALA A 334 2.59 -41.28 21.45
C ALA A 334 3.68 -40.67 22.36
N ARG A 335 3.31 -40.18 23.56
CA ARG A 335 4.25 -39.63 24.54
C ARG A 335 5.15 -40.70 25.18
N ARG A 336 4.62 -41.89 25.46
CA ARG A 336 5.40 -43.03 25.98
C ARG A 336 6.38 -43.62 24.96
N SER A 337 6.09 -43.48 23.67
CA SER A 337 6.98 -43.88 22.58
C SER A 337 8.30 -43.08 22.54
N ILE A 338 8.32 -41.83 23.03
CA ILE A 338 9.49 -40.94 22.94
C ILE A 338 10.50 -41.15 24.08
N ARG A 339 10.11 -41.82 25.19
CA ARG A 339 10.98 -41.95 26.38
C ARG A 339 11.63 -43.32 26.59
N LYS A 340 11.41 -44.30 25.70
CA LYS A 340 11.98 -45.65 25.88
C LYS A 340 13.30 -45.80 25.14
N GLY A 341 14.37 -45.43 25.84
CA GLY A 341 15.64 -46.15 25.81
C GLY A 341 16.43 -46.13 24.50
N LYS A 342 17.52 -45.37 24.53
CA LYS A 342 18.78 -45.76 23.87
C LYS A 342 19.12 -47.20 24.23
N LYS A 343 18.71 -48.16 23.42
CA LYS A 343 19.45 -49.42 23.24
C LYS A 343 20.09 -49.33 21.87
N ALA A 344 21.42 -49.38 21.90
CA ALA A 344 22.26 -49.53 20.73
C ALA A 344 21.84 -50.80 19.98
N THR A 345 21.10 -50.63 18.90
CA THR A 345 21.10 -51.55 17.78
C THR A 345 22.19 -51.06 16.81
N PRO A 346 23.31 -51.78 16.65
CA PRO A 346 24.18 -51.56 15.53
C PRO A 346 23.42 -52.05 14.28
N ASN A 347 23.41 -51.22 13.24
CA ASN A 347 23.00 -51.58 11.90
C ASN A 347 21.48 -51.62 11.61
N ARG A 348 20.81 -50.46 11.70
CA ARG A 348 19.64 -50.20 10.86
C ARG A 348 19.69 -48.75 10.38
N GLU A 349 20.36 -48.55 9.25
CA GLU A 349 20.23 -47.36 8.41
C GLU A 349 18.75 -47.13 8.12
N THR A 350 18.13 -46.29 8.95
CA THR A 350 16.86 -45.69 8.62
C THR A 350 17.22 -44.63 7.59
N GLN A 351 16.93 -44.94 6.32
CA GLN A 351 16.81 -43.93 5.27
C GLN A 351 15.83 -42.88 5.78
N LYS A 352 16.39 -41.86 6.40
CA LYS A 352 15.76 -40.58 6.71
C LYS A 352 15.25 -40.10 5.36
N GLY A 353 13.94 -40.26 5.13
CA GLY A 353 13.28 -39.90 3.89
C GLY A 353 13.86 -38.57 3.44
N SER A 354 14.44 -38.57 2.25
CA SER A 354 15.10 -37.41 1.70
C SER A 354 14.09 -36.28 1.70
N GLU A 355 14.19 -35.36 2.66
CA GLU A 355 13.72 -34.01 2.44
C GLU A 355 14.24 -33.62 1.06
N PRO A 356 13.35 -33.20 0.14
CA PRO A 356 13.76 -32.91 -1.22
C PRO A 356 14.94 -31.95 -1.14
N ALA A 357 16.04 -32.26 -1.84
CA ALA A 357 17.29 -31.50 -1.77
C ALA A 357 17.08 -29.98 -1.96
N VAL A 358 16.01 -29.61 -2.65
CA VAL A 358 15.50 -28.25 -2.85
C VAL A 358 15.23 -27.52 -1.51
N ASN A 359 14.59 -28.17 -0.53
CA ASN A 359 14.27 -27.54 0.76
C ASN A 359 15.53 -27.27 1.58
N ARG A 360 16.55 -28.14 1.49
CA ARG A 360 17.84 -27.93 2.19
C ARG A 360 18.63 -26.78 1.59
N ARG A 361 18.61 -26.63 0.25
CA ARG A 361 19.26 -25.52 -0.44
C ARG A 361 18.60 -24.18 -0.08
N PHE A 362 17.27 -24.13 -0.04
CA PHE A 362 16.54 -22.91 0.33
C PHE A 362 16.84 -22.47 1.77
N ALA A 363 16.77 -23.40 2.73
CA ALA A 363 17.10 -23.11 4.13
C ALA A 363 18.54 -22.61 4.30
N PHE A 364 19.48 -23.16 3.52
CA PHE A 364 20.86 -22.69 3.52
C PHE A 364 21.00 -21.27 2.96
N ILE A 365 20.29 -20.93 1.87
CA ILE A 365 20.30 -19.58 1.29
C ILE A 365 19.78 -18.56 2.31
N GLU A 366 18.65 -18.83 2.97
CA GLU A 366 18.09 -17.93 3.98
C GLU A 366 19.05 -17.68 5.15
N GLU A 367 19.68 -18.74 5.67
CA GLU A 367 20.68 -18.60 6.74
C GLU A 367 21.90 -17.78 6.28
N GLN A 368 22.37 -17.98 5.04
CA GLN A 368 23.46 -17.18 4.48
C GLN A 368 23.06 -15.71 4.29
N ARG A 369 21.83 -15.42 3.83
CA ARG A 369 21.32 -14.04 3.72
C ARG A 369 21.32 -13.35 5.08
N LYS A 370 20.88 -14.04 6.14
CA LYS A 370 20.87 -13.52 7.51
C LYS A 370 22.29 -13.21 8.00
N GLN A 371 23.24 -14.12 7.80
CA GLN A 371 24.64 -13.91 8.20
C GLN A 371 25.28 -12.74 7.44
N LEU A 372 25.03 -12.64 6.13
CA LEU A 372 25.58 -11.58 5.29
C LEU A 372 24.94 -10.22 5.54
N GLY A 373 23.67 -10.18 5.94
CA GLY A 373 22.98 -8.95 6.34
C GLY A 373 23.57 -8.26 7.57
N ALA A 374 24.32 -8.99 8.41
CA ALA A 374 25.03 -8.41 9.56
C ALA A 374 26.34 -7.70 9.16
N TYR A 375 26.83 -7.90 7.93
CA TYR A 375 28.07 -7.26 7.48
C TYR A 375 27.84 -5.87 6.89
N LYS A 376 28.74 -4.95 7.23
CA LYS A 376 28.83 -3.64 6.58
C LYS A 376 29.42 -3.80 5.16
N LYS A 377 29.15 -2.83 4.28
CA LYS A 377 29.62 -2.81 2.88
C LYS A 377 31.12 -3.13 2.74
N SER A 378 31.97 -2.58 3.60
CA SER A 378 33.42 -2.81 3.59
C SER A 378 33.83 -4.26 3.85
N ARG A 379 33.01 -5.04 4.55
CA ARG A 379 33.25 -6.48 4.77
C ARG A 379 32.69 -7.36 3.65
N LEU A 380 31.71 -6.86 2.89
CA LEU A 380 31.16 -7.56 1.72
C LEU A 380 32.07 -7.40 0.49
N GLU A 381 32.77 -6.28 0.37
CA GLU A 381 33.69 -5.99 -0.76
C GLU A 381 34.68 -7.12 -1.12
N PRO A 382 35.47 -7.67 -0.19
CA PRO A 382 36.40 -8.75 -0.52
C PRO A 382 35.69 -10.04 -0.96
N LEU A 383 34.54 -10.36 -0.34
CA LEU A 383 33.75 -11.54 -0.69
C LEU A 383 33.15 -11.43 -2.09
N CYS A 384 32.72 -10.22 -2.48
CA CYS A 384 32.20 -9.96 -3.83
C CYS A 384 33.31 -10.10 -4.88
N LYS A 385 34.52 -9.64 -4.57
CA LYS A 385 35.68 -9.76 -5.46
C LYS A 385 36.07 -11.22 -5.69
N GLU A 386 36.01 -12.05 -4.65
CA GLU A 386 36.24 -13.50 -4.75
C GLU A 386 35.17 -14.20 -5.59
N ALA A 387 33.90 -13.81 -5.42
CA ALA A 387 32.78 -14.38 -6.18
C ALA A 387 32.62 -13.82 -7.60
N GLY A 388 33.36 -12.77 -7.98
CA GLY A 388 33.21 -12.08 -9.26
C GLY A 388 31.92 -11.24 -9.39
N ILE A 389 31.31 -10.86 -8.27
CA ILE A 389 30.06 -10.08 -8.21
C ILE A 389 30.36 -8.57 -8.18
N ARG A 390 29.65 -7.79 -9.00
CA ARG A 390 29.80 -6.33 -9.04
C ARG A 390 28.97 -5.68 -7.92
N ILE A 391 29.59 -4.82 -7.13
CA ILE A 391 28.94 -4.18 -5.97
C ILE A 391 28.13 -2.99 -6.44
N THR A 392 26.82 -3.17 -6.53
CA THR A 392 25.86 -2.08 -6.83
C THR A 392 25.28 -1.55 -5.52
N THR A 393 24.27 -2.24 -4.98
CA THR A 393 23.64 -1.96 -3.69
C THR A 393 23.79 -3.17 -2.77
N VAL A 394 23.76 -2.95 -1.46
CA VAL A 394 24.10 -4.00 -0.47
C VAL A 394 23.13 -5.18 -0.49
N LYS A 395 21.82 -4.93 -0.71
CA LYS A 395 20.79 -5.98 -0.69
C LYS A 395 20.92 -7.01 -1.84
N PRO A 396 20.97 -6.62 -3.13
CA PRO A 396 21.18 -7.56 -4.23
C PRO A 396 22.51 -8.32 -4.11
N VAL A 397 23.55 -7.63 -3.64
CA VAL A 397 24.87 -8.26 -3.40
C VAL A 397 24.77 -9.38 -2.37
N ILE A 398 24.01 -9.22 -1.29
CA ILE A 398 23.80 -10.26 -0.28
C ILE A 398 23.08 -11.48 -0.89
N GLU A 399 22.08 -11.25 -1.73
CA GLU A 399 21.31 -12.30 -2.41
C GLU A 399 22.20 -13.10 -3.37
N GLU A 400 22.91 -12.41 -4.26
CA GLU A 400 23.84 -13.06 -5.21
C GLU A 400 24.96 -13.83 -4.49
N LEU A 401 25.48 -13.32 -3.37
CA LEU A 401 26.53 -13.97 -2.62
C LEU A 401 26.01 -15.19 -1.83
N ALA A 402 24.77 -15.14 -1.32
CA ALA A 402 24.12 -16.28 -0.68
C ALA A 402 23.85 -17.40 -1.69
N GLU A 403 23.38 -17.07 -2.89
CA GLU A 403 23.22 -18.01 -3.99
C GLU A 403 24.56 -18.59 -4.47
N TYR A 404 25.60 -17.76 -4.59
CA TYR A 404 26.95 -18.20 -4.94
C TYR A 404 27.48 -19.25 -3.95
N ARG A 405 27.32 -19.03 -2.63
CA ARG A 405 27.69 -19.99 -1.59
C ARG A 405 26.83 -21.26 -1.65
N ALA A 406 25.53 -21.14 -1.89
CA ALA A 406 24.66 -22.30 -2.05
C ALA A 406 25.03 -23.13 -3.29
N ASN A 407 25.44 -22.47 -4.38
CA ASN A 407 25.93 -23.15 -5.58
C ASN A 407 27.26 -23.87 -5.36
N GLN A 408 28.14 -23.36 -4.48
CA GLN A 408 29.35 -24.08 -4.05
C GLN A 408 29.00 -25.31 -3.19
N ALA A 409 28.05 -25.17 -2.26
CA ALA A 409 27.71 -26.22 -1.31
C ALA A 409 26.84 -27.35 -1.90
N PHE A 410 25.90 -27.01 -2.78
CA PHE A 410 24.90 -27.94 -3.32
C PHE A 410 25.04 -28.18 -4.83
N GLY A 411 26.00 -27.52 -5.50
CA GLY A 411 26.08 -27.48 -6.95
C GLY A 411 25.12 -26.45 -7.55
N LYS A 412 25.36 -26.08 -8.83
CA LYS A 412 24.46 -25.20 -9.58
C LYS A 412 23.15 -25.95 -9.83
N SER A 413 22.03 -25.39 -9.37
CA SER A 413 20.70 -25.88 -9.78
C SER A 413 20.63 -25.79 -11.31
N LYS A 414 20.35 -26.90 -11.97
CA LYS A 414 20.25 -26.97 -13.44
C LYS A 414 18.99 -26.29 -13.99
N ASP A 415 18.20 -25.68 -13.11
CA ASP A 415 16.93 -25.10 -13.46
C ASP A 415 17.16 -23.73 -14.11
N ALA A 416 16.60 -23.58 -15.31
CA ALA A 416 16.45 -22.33 -16.07
C ALA A 416 17.67 -21.82 -16.86
N ARG A 417 18.31 -22.69 -17.66
CA ARG A 417 18.86 -22.25 -18.96
C ARG A 417 18.99 -23.42 -19.95
N GLY A 418 17.92 -23.68 -20.70
CA GLY A 418 17.97 -24.43 -21.96
C GLY A 418 17.02 -25.62 -22.05
N GLU A 419 15.74 -25.34 -22.29
CA GLU A 419 14.95 -25.84 -23.43
C GLU A 419 13.98 -24.76 -23.88
#